data_AF-A0A534J3A4-F1
#
_entry.id   AF-A0A534J3A4-F1
#
_cell.length_a   1.000
_cell.length_b   1.000
_cell.length_c   1.000
_cell.angle_alpha   90.00
_cell.angle_beta   90.00
_cell.angle_gamma   90.00
#
_symmetry.space_group_name_H-M   'P 1'
#
loop_
_entity.id
_entity.type
_entity.pdbx_description
1 polymer ?
#
loop_
_entity_poly.entity_id
_entity_poly.type
_entity_poly.pdbx_seq_one_letter_code
_entity_poly.pdbx_strand_id
1 'polypeptide(L)' 'MAARTSAQSRPQDLANDWLSHHTLKDIRELARELSSRGEDVTELVGAVNELEALLAETHVDSGEASDS' A
#
# COMPACT_ATOMS: atom_id res chain seq x y z
N MET A 1 -20.80 36.34 9.34
CA MET A 1 -19.82 35.66 8.46
C MET A 1 -18.78 34.98 9.33
N ALA A 2 -18.62 33.67 9.21
CA ALA A 2 -17.38 32.94 9.52
C ALA A 2 -17.57 31.48 9.09
N ALA A 3 -17.10 31.14 7.88
CA ALA A 3 -17.00 29.77 7.42
C ALA A 3 -15.88 29.09 8.21
N ARG A 4 -16.23 28.17 9.11
CA ARG A 4 -15.27 27.23 9.70
C ARG A 4 -15.20 26.01 8.79
N THR A 5 -14.44 26.13 7.70
CA THR A 5 -13.95 24.98 6.96
C THR A 5 -12.90 24.30 7.83
N SER A 6 -13.34 23.32 8.62
CA SER A 6 -12.47 22.31 9.21
C SER A 6 -11.59 21.73 8.10
N ALA A 7 -10.27 21.80 8.27
CA ALA A 7 -9.30 21.23 7.35
C ALA A 7 -9.62 19.75 7.17
N GLN A 8 -10.31 19.43 6.07
CA GLN A 8 -10.73 18.09 5.73
C GLN A 8 -9.48 17.43 5.14
N SER A 9 -8.76 16.65 5.95
CA SER A 9 -7.62 15.87 5.49
C SER A 9 -8.05 15.09 4.24
N ARG A 10 -7.33 15.28 3.14
CA ARG A 10 -7.73 14.63 1.88
C ARG A 10 -7.60 13.12 2.07
N PRO A 11 -8.45 12.31 1.43
CA PRO A 11 -8.35 10.85 1.52
C PRO A 11 -6.94 10.33 1.18
N GLN A 12 -6.24 10.99 0.26
CA GLN A 12 -4.84 10.72 -0.05
C GLN A 12 -3.88 10.91 1.13
N ASP A 13 -4.06 11.96 1.94
CA ASP A 13 -3.15 12.27 3.05
C ASP A 13 -3.28 11.22 4.16
N LEU A 14 -4.51 10.78 4.44
CA LEU A 14 -4.79 9.71 5.39
C LEU A 14 -4.26 8.36 4.91
N ALA A 15 -4.42 8.05 3.62
CA ALA A 15 -3.89 6.84 3.03
C ALA A 15 -2.36 6.81 3.06
N ASN A 16 -1.70 7.93 2.74
CA ASN A 16 -0.23 8.02 2.78
C ASN A 16 0.32 7.92 4.20
N ASP A 17 -0.31 8.59 5.17
CA ASP A 17 0.10 8.50 6.57
C ASP A 17 -0.09 7.09 7.11
N TRP A 18 -1.18 6.42 6.74
CA TRP A 18 -1.40 5.02 7.06
C TRP A 18 -0.34 4.12 6.41
N LEU A 19 -0.07 4.25 5.11
CA LEU A 19 0.95 3.47 4.40
C LEU A 19 2.39 3.70 4.90
N SER A 20 2.68 4.87 5.49
CA SER A 20 4.01 5.14 6.06
C SER A 20 4.31 4.36 7.35
N HIS A 21 3.27 3.86 8.02
CA HIS A 21 3.38 3.10 9.27
C HIS A 21 3.02 1.62 9.13
N HIS A 22 2.51 1.21 7.96
CA HIS A 22 2.00 -0.13 7.72
C HIS A 22 2.80 -0.82 6.62
N THR A 23 3.05 -2.10 6.83
CA THR A 23 3.79 -2.98 5.93
C THR A 23 2.86 -3.64 4.92
N LEU A 24 3.43 -4.22 3.86
CA LEU A 24 2.69 -5.08 2.93
C LEU A 24 1.89 -6.19 3.61
N LYS A 25 2.40 -6.68 4.76
CA LYS A 25 1.70 -7.69 5.56
C LYS A 25 0.39 -7.14 6.12
N ASP A 26 0.39 -5.90 6.61
CA ASP A 26 -0.80 -5.26 7.18
C ASP A 26 -1.87 -5.02 6.09
N ILE A 27 -1.44 -4.70 4.87
CA ILE A 27 -2.34 -4.56 3.71
C ILE A 27 -2.97 -5.92 3.34
N ARG A 28 -2.21 -7.02 3.43
CA ARG A 28 -2.76 -8.38 3.22
C ARG A 28 -3.76 -8.78 4.29
N GLU A 29 -3.50 -8.45 5.56
CA GLU A 29 -4.44 -8.68 6.65
C GLU A 29 -5.74 -7.89 6.44
N LEU A 30 -5.63 -6.61 6.05
CA LEU A 30 -6.78 -5.79 5.69
C LEU A 30 -7.58 -6.37 4.52
N ALA A 31 -6.92 -6.80 3.44
CA ALA A 31 -7.59 -7.44 2.30
C ALA A 31 -8.34 -8.72 2.72
N ARG A 32 -7.77 -9.51 3.64
CA ARG A 32 -8.42 -10.70 4.18
C ARG A 32 -9.66 -10.34 5.01
N GLU A 33 -9.59 -9.29 5.83
CA GLU A 33 -10.74 -8.80 6.59
C GLU A 33 -11.87 -8.32 5.67
N LEU A 34 -11.54 -7.52 4.66
CA LEU A 34 -12.51 -7.01 3.68
C LEU A 34 -13.18 -8.15 2.90
N SER A 35 -12.40 -9.12 2.44
CA SER A 35 -12.93 -10.32 1.78
C SER A 35 -13.85 -11.12 2.69
N SER A 36 -13.51 -11.25 3.99
CA SER A 36 -14.37 -11.95 4.97
C SER A 36 -15.72 -11.26 5.20
N ARG A 37 -15.81 -9.97 4.92
CA ARG A 37 -17.04 -9.16 4.96
C ARG A 37 -17.83 -9.22 3.65
N GLY A 38 -17.31 -9.92 2.64
CA GLY A 38 -17.91 -10.03 1.30
C GLY A 38 -17.58 -8.84 0.39
N GLU A 39 -16.59 -8.02 0.73
CA GLU A 39 -16.12 -6.95 -0.14
C GLU A 39 -15.22 -7.50 -1.25
N ASP A 40 -15.28 -6.87 -2.43
CA ASP A 40 -14.40 -7.21 -3.54
C ASP A 40 -13.01 -6.58 -3.30
N VAL A 41 -12.02 -7.45 -3.15
CA VAL A 41 -10.63 -7.08 -2.88
C VAL A 41 -9.70 -7.40 -4.04
N THR A 42 -10.25 -7.76 -5.20
CA THR A 42 -9.48 -8.23 -6.37
C THR A 42 -8.43 -7.20 -6.79
N GLU A 43 -8.83 -5.93 -6.90
CA GLU A 43 -7.91 -4.85 -7.28
C GLU A 43 -6.84 -4.59 -6.21
N LEU A 44 -7.21 -4.63 -4.93
CA LEU A 44 -6.28 -4.44 -3.81
C LEU A 44 -5.22 -5.55 -3.77
N VAL A 45 -5.64 -6.80 -3.90
CA VAL A 45 -4.73 -7.96 -3.94
C VAL A 45 -3.83 -7.90 -5.17
N GLY A 46 -4.36 -7.49 -6.32
CA GLY A 46 -3.59 -7.28 -7.54
C GLY A 46 -2.46 -6.27 -7.35
N ALA A 47 -2.80 -5.08 -6.81
CA ALA A 47 -1.82 -4.03 -6.54
C ALA A 47 -0.74 -4.46 -5.53
N VAL A 48 -1.10 -5.23 -4.50
CA VAL A 48 -0.14 -5.77 -3.53
C VAL A 48 0.84 -6.74 -4.19
N ASN A 49 0.33 -7.64 -5.04
CA ASN A 49 1.18 -8.62 -5.73
C ASN A 49 2.14 -7.96 -6.72
N GLU A 50 1.69 -6.93 -7.44
CA GLU A 50 2.56 -6.14 -8.34
C GLU A 50 3.67 -5.42 -7.55
N LEU A 51 3.34 -4.82 -6.40
CA LEU A 51 4.31 -4.17 -5.55
C LEU A 51 5.35 -5.16 -4.98
N GLU A 52 4.93 -6.37 -4.60
CA GLU A 52 5.85 -7.43 -4.19
C GLU A 52 6.78 -7.88 -5.31
N ALA A 53 6.27 -7.98 -6.54
CA ALA A 53 7.08 -8.31 -7.71
C ALA A 53 8.15 -7.23 -7.97
N LEU A 54 7.77 -5.95 -7.92
CA LEU A 54 8.71 -4.84 -8.09
C LEU A 54 9.78 -4.83 -7.00
N LEU A 55 9.41 -5.10 -5.73
CA LEU A 55 10.38 -5.20 -4.64
C LEU A 55 11.32 -6.38 -4.81
N ALA A 56 10.82 -7.52 -5.29
CA ALA A 56 11.65 -8.69 -5.58
C ALA A 56 12.65 -8.41 -6.71
N GLU A 57 12.22 -7.73 -7.78
CA GLU A 57 13.09 -7.30 -8.89
C GLU A 57 14.15 -6.29 -8.44
N THR A 58 13.77 -5.33 -7.60
CA THR A 58 14.70 -4.30 -7.09
C THR A 58 15.79 -4.91 -6.18
N HIS A 59 15.48 -5.99 -5.46
CA HIS A 59 16.46 -6.70 -4.63
C HIS A 59 17.47 -7.50 -5.47
N VAL A 60 17.14 -7.85 -6.71
CA VAL A 60 18.04 -8.60 -7.61
C VAL A 60 19.09 -7.67 -8.25
N ASP A 61 18.75 -6.42 -8.54
CA ASP A 61 19.66 -5.48 -9.21
C ASP A 61 20.79 -4.94 -8.31
N SER A 62 20.63 -5.04 -6.99
CA SER A 62 21.66 -4.60 -6.03
C SER A 62 22.81 -5.61 -5.84
N GLY A 63 22.81 -6.72 -6.59
CA GLY A 63 23.71 -7.86 -6.38
C GLY A 63 24.71 -8.20 -7.49
N GLU A 64 24.60 -7.65 -8.71
CA GLU A 64 25.53 -7.96 -9.81
C GLU A 64 26.38 -6.75 -10.23
N ALA A 65 27.25 -6.34 -9.30
CA ALA A 65 28.49 -5.63 -9.61
C ALA A 65 29.68 -6.39 -8.98
N SER A 66 29.87 -7.64 -9.41
CA SER A 66 31.07 -8.47 -9.23
C SER A 66 30.91 -9.58 -10.27
N ASP A 67 31.78 -9.79 -11.25
CA ASP A 67 33.24 -9.74 -11.26
C ASP A 67 33.73 -9.47 -12.69
N SER A 68 34.99 -9.07 -12.80
CA SER A 68 35.68 -8.56 -14.01
C SER A 68 35.95 -9.60 -15.09
#